data_AF-A0AAV0ZZL4-F1
#
_entry.id   AF-A0AAV0ZZL4-F1
#
_cell.length_a   1.000
_cell.length_b   1.000
_cell.length_c   1.000
_cell.angle_alpha   90.00
_cell.angle_beta   90.00
_cell.angle_gamma   90.00
#
_symmetry.space_group_name_H-M   'P 1'
#
loop_
_entity.id
_entity.type
_entity.pdbx_description
1 polymer ?
#
loop_
_entity_poly.entity_id
_entity_poly.type
_entity_poly.pdbx_seq_one_letter_code
_entity_poly.pdbx_strand_id
1 'polypeptide(L)'
;MNLLTITSTSIFFLPVSSSSIVVTRASSYKCTSSAGLRRCVNKEKEEVLLEGMPSHYYDDEWQAQQREKTKELHRRRREEEEEEERKIDEYREVGMRLKEYPEEDVIKAKKLVSSFIRAVEEVEEKIEEAAERGELTELVLMVIWNRLDLARRDEEKDAIRSLDLLYRRVETEILKREATPAMRLLNDLLIMYDGFNFDEWLNKCKKIMTDTFPREDPYSILVPPGFESFDIDKHHGPWRPSLDIDDNTLLRVDFVREVDELLQEVRSEQDEEENEQEFDAESVVNRLKQQEKQQTIRQVEALLDLAISLKW
;
A
#
# COMPACT_ATOMS: atom_id res chain seq x y z
N MET A 1 17.40 43.06 3.79
CA MET A 1 16.34 43.98 3.33
C MET A 1 15.92 43.58 1.93
N ASN A 2 14.60 43.61 1.69
CA ASN A 2 13.85 43.27 0.46
C ASN A 2 13.63 41.75 0.28
N LEU A 3 12.55 41.16 0.81
CA LEU A 3 11.12 41.23 0.42
C LEU A 3 10.84 40.53 -0.91
N LEU A 4 10.41 39.27 -0.84
CA LEU A 4 9.57 38.65 -1.86
C LEU A 4 8.37 37.98 -1.19
N THR A 5 7.22 38.40 -1.70
CA THR A 5 5.87 38.29 -1.18
C THR A 5 5.29 36.93 -1.53
N ILE A 6 4.85 36.17 -0.52
CA ILE A 6 4.10 34.93 -0.71
C ILE A 6 2.64 35.32 -0.92
N THR A 7 2.10 35.07 -2.11
CA THR A 7 0.66 35.19 -2.36
C THR A 7 -0.01 33.87 -1.96
N SER A 8 -0.72 33.95 -0.84
CA SER A 8 -1.63 32.94 -0.33
C SER A 8 -2.85 32.87 -1.25
N THR A 9 -3.17 31.69 -1.78
CA THR A 9 -4.49 31.41 -2.36
C THR A 9 -5.15 30.29 -1.55
N SER A 10 -5.85 30.74 -0.50
CA SER A 10 -6.92 30.00 0.15
C SER A 10 -8.03 29.71 -0.85
N ILE A 11 -8.25 28.44 -1.20
CA ILE A 11 -9.47 28.03 -1.90
C ILE A 11 -10.54 27.76 -0.84
N PHE A 12 -11.44 28.72 -0.73
CA PHE A 12 -12.66 28.66 0.07
C PHE A 12 -13.63 27.63 -0.52
N PHE A 13 -14.19 26.82 0.38
CA PHE A 13 -15.50 26.20 0.24
C PHE A 13 -16.56 27.25 -0.14
N LEU A 14 -17.36 26.98 -1.16
CA LEU A 14 -18.71 27.55 -1.25
C LEU A 14 -19.74 26.52 -1.73
N PRO A 15 -21.00 26.66 -1.27
CA PRO A 15 -21.99 25.60 -1.27
C PRO A 15 -22.90 25.62 -2.50
N VAL A 16 -23.52 24.46 -2.73
CA VAL A 16 -24.67 24.23 -3.61
C VAL A 16 -25.73 25.30 -3.41
N SER A 17 -26.17 25.92 -4.50
CA SER A 17 -27.43 26.66 -4.56
C SER A 17 -28.14 26.31 -5.86
N SER A 18 -29.21 25.54 -5.71
CA SER A 18 -30.25 25.34 -6.70
C SER A 18 -31.16 26.57 -6.73
N SER A 19 -31.50 27.09 -7.91
CA SER A 19 -32.79 27.74 -8.19
C SER A 19 -32.99 28.01 -9.68
N SER A 20 -33.93 27.26 -10.25
CA SER A 20 -35.05 27.72 -11.08
C SER A 20 -34.78 28.67 -12.26
N ILE A 21 -34.60 28.11 -13.45
CA ILE A 21 -34.74 28.85 -14.71
C ILE A 21 -36.23 28.94 -15.09
N VAL A 22 -36.70 30.17 -15.18
CA VAL A 22 -38.03 30.57 -15.64
C VAL A 22 -38.16 30.31 -17.14
N VAL A 23 -39.16 29.51 -17.52
CA VAL A 23 -39.55 29.26 -18.91
C VAL A 23 -40.33 30.47 -19.43
N THR A 24 -39.73 31.22 -20.36
CA THR A 24 -40.42 32.31 -21.07
C THR A 24 -41.18 31.74 -22.27
N ARG A 25 -42.51 31.80 -22.16
CA ARG A 25 -43.51 31.36 -23.14
C ARG A 25 -43.57 32.35 -24.31
N ALA A 26 -43.08 31.95 -25.48
CA ALA A 26 -43.24 32.73 -26.71
C ALA A 26 -44.62 32.50 -27.34
N SER A 27 -45.21 33.61 -27.77
CA SER A 27 -46.59 33.82 -28.16
C SER A 27 -46.94 33.20 -29.52
N SER A 28 -48.16 32.69 -29.62
CA SER A 28 -48.78 32.11 -30.81
C SER A 28 -49.17 33.21 -31.81
N TYR A 29 -48.60 33.17 -33.02
CA TYR A 29 -49.10 33.93 -34.18
C TYR A 29 -49.74 32.97 -35.17
N LYS A 30 -50.96 33.33 -35.57
CA LYS A 30 -51.93 32.53 -36.32
C LYS A 30 -51.41 32.15 -37.70
N CYS A 31 -51.44 30.85 -37.98
CA CYS A 31 -51.30 30.29 -39.33
C CYS A 31 -52.63 30.50 -40.07
N THR A 32 -52.63 31.25 -41.18
CA THR A 32 -53.74 31.27 -42.13
C THR A 32 -53.27 30.63 -43.43
N SER A 33 -53.86 29.47 -43.74
CA SER A 33 -53.59 28.76 -44.99
C SER A 33 -54.24 29.50 -46.15
N SER A 34 -53.47 29.81 -47.19
CA SER A 34 -54.02 29.98 -48.53
C SER A 34 -53.34 28.97 -49.44
N ALA A 35 -54.16 28.06 -49.98
CA ALA A 35 -53.75 27.03 -50.90
C ALA A 35 -53.47 27.68 -52.27
N GLY A 36 -52.18 27.78 -52.63
CA GLY A 36 -51.72 28.15 -53.96
C GLY A 36 -51.13 26.93 -54.65
N LEU A 37 -51.93 26.24 -55.46
CA LEU A 37 -51.46 25.17 -56.34
C LEU A 37 -50.55 25.77 -57.42
N ARG A 38 -49.22 25.73 -57.22
CA ARG A 38 -48.25 26.07 -58.27
C ARG A 38 -47.70 24.81 -58.91
N ARG A 39 -48.04 24.67 -60.19
CA ARG A 39 -47.52 23.73 -61.18
C ARG A 39 -45.99 23.78 -61.22
N CYS A 40 -45.31 22.70 -60.82
CA CYS A 40 -43.88 22.53 -61.04
C CYS A 40 -43.62 22.19 -62.51
N VAL A 41 -43.19 23.18 -63.28
CA VAL A 41 -42.52 22.96 -64.56
C VAL A 41 -41.05 22.67 -64.22
N ASN A 42 -40.54 21.54 -64.70
CA ASN A 42 -39.11 21.21 -64.68
C ASN A 42 -38.35 22.31 -65.42
N LYS A 43 -37.82 23.29 -64.68
CA LYS A 43 -36.77 24.18 -65.15
C LYS A 43 -35.47 23.66 -64.60
N GLU A 44 -34.53 23.52 -65.51
CA GLU A 44 -33.14 23.12 -65.29
C GLU A 44 -32.56 23.85 -64.08
N LYS A 45 -31.71 23.14 -63.35
CA LYS A 45 -31.01 23.62 -62.16
C LYS A 45 -30.08 24.78 -62.56
N GLU A 46 -30.62 25.97 -62.63
CA GLU A 46 -29.84 27.20 -62.62
C GLU A 46 -29.51 27.43 -61.14
N GLU A 47 -28.27 27.16 -60.77
CA GLU A 47 -27.74 27.42 -59.43
C GLU A 47 -27.91 28.90 -59.13
N VAL A 48 -28.95 29.22 -58.34
CA VAL A 48 -29.13 30.55 -57.79
C VAL A 48 -27.98 30.76 -56.80
N LEU A 49 -26.85 31.26 -57.31
CA LEU A 49 -25.77 31.83 -56.53
C LEU A 49 -26.40 32.88 -55.61
N LEU A 50 -26.51 32.57 -54.32
CA LEU A 50 -26.91 33.52 -53.30
C LEU A 50 -25.93 34.70 -53.34
N GLU A 51 -26.43 35.83 -53.83
CA GLU A 51 -25.69 37.07 -54.05
C GLU A 51 -25.13 37.59 -52.73
N GLY A 52 -23.81 37.54 -52.57
CA GLY A 52 -23.08 37.99 -51.37
C GLY A 52 -22.20 36.93 -50.69
N MET A 53 -22.29 35.64 -51.07
CA MET A 53 -21.41 34.59 -50.55
C MET A 53 -20.11 34.50 -51.38
N PRO A 54 -18.91 34.46 -50.77
CA PRO A 54 -17.65 34.34 -51.51
C PRO A 54 -17.61 33.11 -52.44
N SER A 55 -17.09 33.27 -53.67
CA SER A 55 -17.08 32.26 -54.74
C SER A 55 -16.57 30.88 -54.32
N HIS A 56 -15.59 30.81 -53.42
CA HIS A 56 -15.01 29.55 -52.92
C HIS A 56 -15.98 28.68 -52.11
N TYR A 57 -17.13 29.21 -51.66
CA TYR A 57 -18.16 28.41 -50.99
C TYR A 57 -18.97 27.55 -51.96
N TYR A 58 -18.92 27.81 -53.26
CA TYR A 58 -19.59 27.02 -54.30
C TYR A 58 -18.68 25.98 -54.94
N ASP A 59 -17.40 25.97 -54.57
CA ASP A 59 -16.47 24.94 -54.98
C ASP A 59 -16.77 23.64 -54.20
N ASP A 60 -17.22 22.61 -54.91
CA ASP A 60 -17.59 21.32 -54.33
C ASP A 60 -16.40 20.67 -53.60
N GLU A 61 -15.17 20.89 -54.08
CA GLU A 61 -13.95 20.41 -53.42
C GLU A 61 -13.71 21.15 -52.10
N TRP A 62 -13.93 22.46 -52.09
CA TRP A 62 -13.84 23.26 -50.88
C TRP A 62 -14.89 22.87 -49.84
N GLN A 63 -16.15 22.67 -50.27
CA GLN A 63 -17.21 22.18 -49.37
C GLN A 63 -16.91 20.77 -48.83
N ALA A 64 -16.38 19.88 -49.67
CA ALA A 64 -15.97 18.54 -49.26
C ALA A 64 -14.85 18.60 -48.21
N GLN A 65 -13.84 19.45 -48.41
CA GLN A 65 -12.77 19.68 -47.43
C GLN A 65 -13.29 20.24 -46.11
N GLN A 66 -14.29 21.13 -46.11
CA GLN A 66 -14.91 21.62 -44.86
C GLN A 66 -15.66 20.51 -44.12
N ARG A 67 -16.40 19.65 -44.84
CA ARG A 67 -17.09 18.49 -44.26
C ARG A 67 -16.09 17.51 -43.67
N GLU A 68 -14.98 17.26 -44.37
CA GLU A 68 -13.90 16.39 -43.90
C GLU A 68 -13.22 16.96 -42.65
N LYS A 69 -12.87 18.26 -42.63
CA LYS A 69 -12.34 18.94 -41.44
C LYS A 69 -13.27 18.86 -40.24
N THR A 70 -14.58 18.99 -40.47
CA THR A 70 -15.58 18.88 -39.39
C THR A 70 -15.68 17.45 -38.87
N LYS A 71 -15.66 16.44 -39.75
CA LYS A 71 -15.63 15.02 -39.37
C LYS A 71 -14.38 14.65 -38.58
N GLU A 72 -13.23 15.13 -39.03
CA GLU A 72 -11.94 14.93 -38.36
C GLU A 72 -11.92 15.56 -36.96
N LEU A 73 -12.47 16.77 -36.82
CA LEU A 73 -12.60 17.43 -35.52
C LEU A 73 -13.54 16.64 -34.58
N HIS A 74 -14.67 16.14 -35.08
CA HIS A 74 -15.56 15.28 -34.28
C HIS A 74 -14.93 13.93 -33.93
N ARG A 75 -14.10 13.37 -34.81
CA ARG A 75 -13.33 12.15 -34.53
C ARG A 75 -12.36 12.38 -33.38
N ARG A 76 -11.59 13.47 -33.43
CA ARG A 76 -10.66 13.84 -32.35
C ARG A 76 -11.36 14.09 -31.03
N ARG A 77 -12.47 14.84 -31.03
CA ARG A 77 -13.27 15.04 -29.82
C ARG A 77 -13.77 13.72 -29.22
N ARG A 78 -14.22 12.80 -30.06
CA ARG A 78 -14.64 11.47 -29.59
C ARG A 78 -13.48 10.68 -29.00
N GLU A 79 -12.31 10.72 -29.64
CA GLU A 79 -11.10 10.06 -29.14
C GLU A 79 -10.66 10.66 -27.80
N GLU A 80 -10.69 11.99 -27.66
CA GLU A 80 -10.43 12.71 -26.40
C GLU A 80 -11.46 12.36 -25.32
N GLU A 81 -12.77 12.34 -25.65
CA GLU A 81 -13.84 11.94 -24.74
C GLU A 81 -13.68 10.48 -24.27
N GLU A 82 -13.30 9.56 -25.16
CA GLU A 82 -13.02 8.16 -24.83
C GLU A 82 -11.77 8.02 -23.94
N GLU A 83 -10.74 8.83 -24.16
CA GLU A 83 -9.55 8.88 -23.28
C GLU A 83 -9.89 9.42 -21.89
N GLU A 84 -10.70 10.47 -21.81
CA GLU A 84 -11.18 11.01 -20.54
C GLU A 84 -12.09 10.02 -19.81
N GLU A 85 -12.97 9.32 -20.53
CA GLU A 85 -13.84 8.28 -19.96
C GLU A 85 -13.01 7.12 -19.40
N ARG A 86 -12.02 6.62 -20.16
CA ARG A 86 -11.07 5.61 -19.67
C ARG A 86 -10.37 6.06 -18.40
N LYS A 87 -9.89 7.31 -18.38
CA LYS A 87 -9.25 7.87 -17.20
C LYS A 87 -10.21 7.90 -16.01
N ILE A 88 -11.44 8.40 -16.19
CA ILE A 88 -12.46 8.46 -15.13
C ILE A 88 -12.79 7.07 -14.57
N ASP A 89 -12.89 6.06 -15.43
CA ASP A 89 -13.18 4.69 -15.03
C ASP A 89 -12.05 4.09 -14.17
N GLU A 90 -10.78 4.38 -14.47
CA GLU A 90 -9.65 3.97 -13.63
C GLU A 90 -9.71 4.58 -12.22
N TYR A 91 -9.98 5.90 -12.08
CA TYR A 91 -10.14 6.52 -10.75
C TYR A 91 -11.34 5.96 -10.00
N ARG A 92 -12.42 5.63 -10.71
CA ARG A 92 -13.61 5.01 -10.12
C ARG A 92 -13.28 3.62 -9.58
N GLU A 93 -12.55 2.81 -10.34
CA GLU A 93 -12.12 1.47 -9.92
C GLU A 93 -11.33 1.53 -8.61
N VAL A 94 -10.34 2.42 -8.53
CA VAL A 94 -9.54 2.63 -7.31
C VAL A 94 -10.40 3.04 -6.12
N GLY A 95 -11.40 3.91 -6.34
CA GLY A 95 -12.35 4.32 -5.31
C GLY A 95 -13.24 3.18 -4.80
N MET A 96 -13.51 2.16 -5.63
CA MET A 96 -14.37 1.03 -5.26
C MET A 96 -13.65 -0.05 -4.45
N ARG A 97 -12.31 -0.18 -4.51
CA ARG A 97 -11.56 -1.25 -3.82
C ARG A 97 -11.79 -1.32 -2.31
N LEU A 98 -11.99 -0.17 -1.66
CA LEU A 98 -12.23 -0.11 -0.21
C LEU A 98 -13.69 -0.30 0.20
N LYS A 99 -14.60 -0.46 -0.76
CA LYS A 99 -16.06 -0.58 -0.49
C LYS A 99 -16.44 -1.94 0.10
N GLU A 100 -15.57 -2.94 -0.03
CA GLU A 100 -15.78 -4.29 0.51
C GLU A 100 -15.57 -4.35 2.03
N TYR A 101 -14.92 -3.35 2.62
CA TYR A 101 -14.63 -3.27 4.05
C TYR A 101 -15.68 -2.44 4.81
N PRO A 102 -15.83 -2.65 6.13
CA PRO A 102 -16.71 -1.83 6.97
C PRO A 102 -16.37 -0.33 6.86
N GLU A 103 -17.37 0.49 6.53
CA GLU A 103 -17.18 1.93 6.28
C GLU A 103 -16.57 2.65 7.49
N GLU A 104 -16.95 2.26 8.70
CA GLU A 104 -16.43 2.84 9.94
C GLU A 104 -14.91 2.68 10.07
N ASP A 105 -14.40 1.49 9.74
CA ASP A 105 -12.98 1.16 9.87
C ASP A 105 -12.18 1.80 8.74
N VAL A 106 -12.75 1.88 7.54
CA VAL A 106 -12.17 2.63 6.42
C VAL A 106 -12.05 4.11 6.77
N ILE A 107 -13.06 4.70 7.43
CA ILE A 107 -13.01 6.10 7.86
C ILE A 107 -11.94 6.31 8.94
N LYS A 108 -11.83 5.40 9.92
CA LYS A 108 -10.77 5.45 10.94
C LYS A 108 -9.38 5.35 10.31
N ALA A 109 -9.15 4.38 9.43
CA ALA A 109 -7.90 4.20 8.72
C ALA A 109 -7.55 5.44 7.86
N LYS A 110 -8.51 6.00 7.13
CA LYS A 110 -8.32 7.25 6.37
C LYS A 110 -7.93 8.43 7.24
N LYS A 111 -8.54 8.57 8.43
CA LYS A 111 -8.19 9.62 9.40
C LYS A 111 -6.78 9.42 9.94
N LEU A 112 -6.41 8.18 10.26
CA LEU A 112 -5.08 7.83 10.77
C LEU A 112 -3.98 8.13 9.73
N VAL A 113 -4.16 7.68 8.48
CA VAL A 113 -3.22 7.98 7.37
C VAL A 113 -3.12 9.49 7.13
N SER A 114 -4.24 10.21 7.13
CA SER A 114 -4.21 11.68 7.04
C SER A 114 -3.47 12.33 8.21
N SER A 115 -3.54 11.75 9.41
CA SER A 115 -2.80 12.25 10.57
C SER A 115 -1.29 12.06 10.43
N PHE A 116 -0.84 10.92 9.90
CA PHE A 116 0.57 10.63 9.62
C PHE A 116 1.15 11.60 8.60
N ILE A 117 0.44 11.82 7.48
CA ILE A 117 0.87 12.76 6.44
C ILE A 117 0.98 14.19 7.00
N ARG A 118 0.09 14.57 7.92
CA ARG A 118 0.13 15.90 8.55
C ARG A 118 1.24 16.03 9.60
N ALA A 119 1.68 14.93 10.21
CA ALA A 119 2.68 14.94 11.28
C ALA A 119 4.09 15.30 10.78
N VAL A 120 4.37 15.11 9.47
CA VAL A 120 5.62 15.44 8.75
C VAL A 120 6.91 15.00 9.48
N GLU A 121 7.34 15.73 10.51
CA GLU A 121 8.54 15.45 11.32
C GLU A 121 8.29 14.39 12.40
N GLU A 122 7.11 14.35 13.03
CA GLU A 122 6.77 13.44 14.14
C GLU A 122 6.05 12.16 13.65
N VAL A 123 6.18 11.83 12.36
CA VAL A 123 5.45 10.71 11.76
C VAL A 123 5.88 9.37 12.35
N GLU A 124 7.15 9.20 12.69
CA GLU A 124 7.68 7.95 13.27
C GLU A 124 7.09 7.69 14.66
N GLU A 125 7.11 8.69 15.54
CA GLU A 125 6.52 8.59 16.88
C GLU A 125 5.01 8.33 16.81
N LYS A 126 4.30 8.98 15.88
CA LYS A 126 2.87 8.74 15.67
C LYS A 126 2.54 7.33 15.18
N ILE A 127 3.40 6.74 14.35
CA ILE A 127 3.27 5.35 13.90
C ILE A 127 3.47 4.41 15.08
N GLU A 128 4.51 4.61 15.89
CA GLU A 128 4.80 3.78 17.06
C GLU A 128 3.66 3.87 18.10
N GLU A 129 3.17 5.07 18.41
CA GLU A 129 2.01 5.26 19.28
C GLU A 129 0.76 4.54 18.74
N ALA A 130 0.51 4.62 17.42
CA ALA A 130 -0.63 3.94 16.81
C ALA A 130 -0.47 2.41 16.85
N ALA A 131 0.76 1.91 16.76
CA ALA A 131 1.08 0.50 16.94
C ALA A 131 0.81 0.05 18.37
N GLU A 132 1.19 0.86 19.37
CA GLU A 132 0.92 0.59 20.79
C GLU A 132 -0.58 0.51 21.09
N ARG A 133 -1.37 1.36 20.45
CA ARG A 133 -2.84 1.33 20.56
C ARG A 133 -3.50 0.19 19.77
N GLY A 134 -2.76 -0.53 18.93
CA GLY A 134 -3.30 -1.58 18.05
C GLY A 134 -4.17 -1.02 16.90
N GLU A 135 -3.95 0.23 16.51
CA GLU A 135 -4.72 0.91 15.45
C GLU A 135 -4.10 0.68 14.05
N LEU A 136 -2.83 0.27 14.00
CA LEU A 136 -2.17 -0.14 12.75
C LEU A 136 -2.70 -1.51 12.32
N THR A 137 -3.56 -1.51 11.31
CA THR A 137 -4.16 -2.71 10.73
C THR A 137 -3.83 -2.78 9.25
N GLU A 138 -4.01 -3.96 8.63
CA GLU A 138 -3.87 -4.15 7.18
C GLU A 138 -4.70 -3.14 6.36
N LEU A 139 -5.85 -2.71 6.89
CA LEU A 139 -6.69 -1.70 6.23
C LEU A 139 -5.98 -0.34 6.10
N VAL A 140 -5.08 0.00 7.03
CA VAL A 140 -4.26 1.22 6.96
C VAL A 140 -3.29 1.13 5.79
N LEU A 141 -2.63 -0.02 5.60
CA LEU A 141 -1.76 -0.28 4.44
C LEU A 141 -2.54 -0.16 3.14
N MET A 142 -3.73 -0.77 3.07
CA MET A 142 -4.60 -0.69 1.89
C MET A 142 -5.00 0.76 1.55
N VAL A 143 -5.26 1.60 2.56
CA VAL A 143 -5.57 3.02 2.36
C VAL A 143 -4.35 3.79 1.86
N ILE A 144 -3.16 3.53 2.40
CA ILE A 144 -1.91 4.15 1.91
C ILE A 144 -1.66 3.72 0.46
N TRP A 145 -1.81 2.43 0.16
CA TRP A 145 -1.63 1.87 -1.17
C TRP A 145 -2.61 2.48 -2.19
N ASN A 146 -3.87 2.66 -1.81
CA ASN A 146 -4.86 3.35 -2.66
C ASN A 146 -4.42 4.80 -2.99
N ARG A 147 -3.94 5.55 -2.00
CA ARG A 147 -3.39 6.91 -2.23
C ARG A 147 -2.12 6.88 -3.09
N LEU A 148 -1.26 5.88 -2.90
CA LEU A 148 -0.05 5.71 -3.70
C LEU A 148 -0.39 5.42 -5.17
N ASP A 149 -1.41 4.61 -5.42
CA ASP A 149 -1.89 4.27 -6.76
C ASP A 149 -2.50 5.51 -7.47
N LEU A 150 -3.17 6.39 -6.73
CA LEU A 150 -3.62 7.69 -7.24
C LEU A 150 -2.43 8.60 -7.57
N ALA A 151 -1.47 8.75 -6.65
CA ALA A 151 -0.28 9.56 -6.87
C ALA A 151 0.57 9.10 -8.07
N ARG A 152 0.60 7.79 -8.34
CA ARG A 152 1.25 7.21 -9.54
C ARG A 152 0.56 7.63 -10.84
N ARG A 153 -0.78 7.63 -10.87
CA ARG A 153 -1.56 8.09 -12.03
C ARG A 153 -1.46 9.60 -12.26
N ASP A 154 -1.34 10.36 -11.18
CA ASP A 154 -1.16 11.81 -11.23
C ASP A 154 0.32 12.21 -11.47
N GLU A 155 1.23 11.24 -11.60
CA GLU A 155 2.68 11.42 -11.79
C GLU A 155 3.35 12.29 -10.71
N GLU A 156 2.80 12.32 -9.50
CA GLU A 156 3.27 13.16 -8.39
C GLU A 156 4.45 12.51 -7.65
N LYS A 157 5.66 12.66 -8.20
CA LYS A 157 6.88 11.99 -7.72
C LYS A 157 7.18 12.15 -6.22
N ASP A 158 6.93 13.33 -5.67
CA ASP A 158 7.19 13.60 -4.25
C ASP A 158 6.16 12.88 -3.36
N ALA A 159 4.88 12.90 -3.74
CA ALA A 159 3.85 12.13 -3.04
C ALA A 159 4.10 10.62 -3.14
N ILE A 160 4.53 10.13 -4.31
CA ILE A 160 4.90 8.72 -4.50
C ILE A 160 6.01 8.33 -3.52
N ARG A 161 7.09 9.13 -3.43
CA ARG A 161 8.21 8.84 -2.51
C ARG A 161 7.76 8.86 -1.04
N SER A 162 7.03 9.88 -0.63
CA SER A 162 6.57 10.03 0.75
C SER A 162 5.59 8.93 1.16
N LEU A 163 4.66 8.55 0.28
CA LEU A 163 3.69 7.48 0.55
C LEU A 163 4.35 6.09 0.54
N ASP A 164 5.36 5.85 -0.30
CA ASP A 164 6.11 4.59 -0.31
C ASP A 164 6.91 4.40 0.99
N LEU A 165 7.58 5.45 1.47
CA LEU A 165 8.27 5.44 2.77
C LEU A 165 7.28 5.19 3.92
N LEU A 166 6.11 5.86 3.89
CA LEU A 166 5.06 5.66 4.88
C LEU A 166 4.52 4.23 4.86
N TYR A 167 4.26 3.68 3.66
CA TYR A 167 3.80 2.30 3.49
C TYR A 167 4.80 1.33 4.12
N ARG A 168 6.08 1.43 3.73
CA ARG A 168 7.15 0.57 4.26
C ARG A 168 7.28 0.66 5.76
N ARG A 169 7.25 1.87 6.33
CA ARG A 169 7.39 2.06 7.78
C ARG A 169 6.20 1.49 8.57
N VAL A 170 4.99 1.63 8.06
CA VAL A 170 3.79 1.06 8.68
C VAL A 170 3.79 -0.47 8.55
N GLU A 171 4.19 -1.00 7.39
CA GLU A 171 4.33 -2.44 7.13
C GLU A 171 5.32 -3.08 8.10
N THR A 172 6.50 -2.48 8.29
CA THR A 172 7.47 -3.01 9.26
C THR A 172 6.98 -2.96 10.70
N GLU A 173 6.20 -1.94 11.07
CA GLU A 173 5.66 -1.85 12.43
C GLU A 173 4.57 -2.90 12.67
N ILE A 174 3.72 -3.18 11.68
CA ILE A 174 2.74 -4.28 11.75
C ILE A 174 3.47 -5.62 11.89
N LEU A 175 4.45 -5.90 11.03
CA LEU A 175 5.23 -7.13 11.07
C LEU A 175 5.96 -7.32 12.41
N LYS A 176 6.51 -6.24 12.99
CA LYS A 176 7.17 -6.28 14.29
C LYS A 176 6.21 -6.69 15.42
N ARG A 177 4.94 -6.27 15.34
CA ARG A 177 3.90 -6.63 16.31
C ARG A 177 3.42 -8.05 16.12
N GLU A 178 3.22 -8.47 14.87
CA GLU A 178 2.74 -9.82 14.54
C GLU A 178 3.82 -10.89 14.72
N ALA A 179 5.12 -10.52 14.70
CA ALA A 179 6.22 -11.45 14.90
C ALA A 179 6.09 -12.23 16.22
N THR A 180 6.31 -13.55 16.16
CA THR A 180 6.35 -14.41 17.35
C THR A 180 7.49 -13.98 18.28
N PRO A 181 7.41 -14.26 19.59
CA PRO A 181 8.51 -13.94 20.51
C PRO A 181 9.85 -14.55 20.08
N ALA A 182 9.84 -15.74 19.45
CA ALA A 182 11.03 -16.37 18.91
C ALA A 182 11.65 -15.55 17.76
N MET A 183 10.82 -15.11 16.81
CA MET A 183 11.28 -14.29 15.68
C MET A 183 11.79 -12.92 16.12
N ARG A 184 11.16 -12.29 17.12
CA ARG A 184 11.66 -11.04 17.71
C ARG A 184 13.04 -11.23 18.32
N LEU A 185 13.22 -12.27 19.14
CA LEU A 185 14.51 -12.61 19.73
C LEU A 185 15.56 -12.88 18.64
N LEU A 186 15.22 -13.66 17.61
CA LEU A 186 16.13 -13.94 16.49
C LEU A 186 16.59 -12.66 15.80
N ASN A 187 15.65 -11.76 15.48
CA ASN A 187 15.95 -10.47 14.87
C ASN A 187 16.87 -9.62 15.76
N ASP A 188 16.60 -9.54 17.06
CA ASP A 188 17.44 -8.82 18.02
C ASP A 188 18.86 -9.40 18.08
N LEU A 189 19.00 -10.73 18.06
CA LEU A 189 20.28 -11.43 18.05
C LEU A 189 21.09 -11.16 16.76
N LEU A 190 20.42 -11.13 15.61
CA LEU A 190 21.04 -10.86 14.32
C LEU A 190 21.47 -9.39 14.20
N ILE A 191 20.64 -8.44 14.64
CA ILE A 191 20.94 -6.99 14.57
C ILE A 191 22.20 -6.63 15.38
N MET A 192 22.46 -7.33 16.48
CA MET A 192 23.66 -7.11 17.29
C MET A 192 24.97 -7.48 16.59
N TYR A 193 24.92 -8.17 15.45
CA TYR A 193 26.13 -8.55 14.73
C TYR A 193 26.72 -7.35 13.98
N ASP A 194 27.76 -6.75 14.54
CA ASP A 194 28.47 -5.59 13.95
C ASP A 194 29.29 -5.93 12.67
N GLY A 195 29.18 -7.16 12.13
CA GLY A 195 29.98 -7.62 10.98
C GLY A 195 31.39 -8.10 11.34
N PHE A 196 31.83 -7.92 12.58
CA PHE A 196 33.16 -8.26 13.08
C PHE A 196 33.06 -9.10 14.36
N ASN A 197 34.07 -9.95 14.62
CA ASN A 197 34.21 -10.76 15.85
C ASN A 197 33.03 -11.70 16.16
N PHE A 198 32.95 -12.80 15.40
CA PHE A 198 31.91 -13.84 15.55
C PHE A 198 31.81 -14.42 16.98
N ASP A 199 32.94 -14.70 17.63
CA ASP A 199 32.96 -15.29 18.98
C ASP A 199 32.44 -14.33 20.06
N GLU A 200 32.73 -13.03 19.92
CA GLU A 200 32.26 -12.01 20.85
C GLU A 200 30.73 -11.85 20.73
N TRP A 201 30.24 -11.81 19.50
CA TRP A 201 28.81 -11.78 19.19
C TRP A 201 28.09 -13.02 19.75
N LEU A 202 28.62 -14.23 19.54
CA LEU A 202 28.02 -15.45 20.10
C LEU A 202 27.96 -15.44 21.63
N ASN A 203 28.99 -14.91 22.30
CA ASN A 203 28.97 -14.79 23.76
C ASN A 203 27.93 -13.78 24.25
N LYS A 204 27.73 -12.66 23.53
CA LYS A 204 26.64 -11.71 23.79
C LYS A 204 25.27 -12.37 23.59
N CYS A 205 25.10 -13.10 22.49
CA CYS A 205 23.89 -13.86 22.19
C CYS A 205 23.58 -14.88 23.29
N LYS A 206 24.60 -15.62 23.75
CA LYS A 206 24.46 -16.60 24.85
C LYS A 206 23.91 -15.93 26.10
N LYS A 207 24.44 -14.77 26.46
CA LYS A 207 24.00 -14.03 27.64
C LYS A 207 22.53 -13.62 27.50
N ILE A 208 22.13 -13.06 26.36
CA ILE A 208 20.74 -12.64 26.13
C ILE A 208 19.79 -13.83 26.12
N MET A 209 20.15 -14.93 25.48
CA MET A 209 19.38 -16.17 25.51
C MET A 209 19.21 -16.70 26.95
N THR A 210 20.28 -16.65 27.74
CA THR A 210 20.24 -17.03 29.17
C THR A 210 19.35 -16.07 29.98
N ASP A 211 19.33 -14.79 29.66
CA ASP A 211 18.46 -13.84 30.36
C ASP A 211 16.99 -13.94 29.91
N THR A 212 16.73 -14.40 28.68
CA THR A 212 15.39 -14.46 28.06
C THR A 212 14.65 -15.76 28.35
N PHE A 213 15.33 -16.92 28.24
CA PHE A 213 14.67 -18.21 28.44
C PHE A 213 14.41 -18.45 29.93
N PRO A 214 13.23 -18.97 30.33
CA PRO A 214 13.03 -19.41 31.69
C PRO A 214 13.93 -20.62 31.98
N ARG A 215 14.38 -20.74 33.23
CA ARG A 215 15.14 -21.93 33.66
C ARG A 215 14.22 -23.14 33.61
N GLU A 216 14.53 -24.08 32.73
CA GLU A 216 13.85 -25.38 32.65
C GLU A 216 14.23 -26.22 33.87
N ASP A 217 13.53 -26.05 34.99
CA ASP A 217 13.65 -26.93 36.16
C ASP A 217 12.89 -28.25 35.87
N PRO A 218 13.54 -29.43 35.95
CA PRO A 218 12.89 -30.72 35.69
C PRO A 218 11.63 -30.99 36.52
N TYR A 219 11.42 -30.29 37.65
CA TYR A 219 10.21 -30.43 38.46
C TYR A 219 8.99 -29.67 37.91
N SER A 220 9.17 -28.66 37.05
CA SER A 220 8.06 -27.89 36.45
C SER A 220 7.43 -28.59 35.24
N ILE A 221 8.17 -29.46 34.55
CA ILE A 221 7.69 -30.23 33.37
C ILE A 221 6.85 -31.45 33.80
N LEU A 222 7.06 -31.96 35.01
CA LEU A 222 6.43 -33.18 35.50
C LEU A 222 5.08 -32.97 36.20
N VAL A 223 4.59 -31.73 36.33
CA VAL A 223 3.28 -31.45 36.96
C VAL A 223 2.23 -31.36 35.87
N PRO A 224 1.31 -32.34 35.75
CA PRO A 224 0.24 -32.28 34.77
C PRO A 224 -0.71 -31.11 35.09
N PRO A 225 -1.29 -30.44 34.07
CA PRO A 225 -2.31 -29.43 34.29
C PRO A 225 -3.48 -30.04 35.07
N GLY A 226 -3.78 -29.52 36.26
CA GLY A 226 -4.86 -30.02 37.14
C GLY A 226 -4.42 -30.84 38.37
N PHE A 227 -3.12 -30.99 38.63
CA PHE A 227 -2.57 -31.64 39.83
C PHE A 227 -1.99 -30.64 40.86
N GLU A 228 -2.72 -29.56 41.17
CA GLU A 228 -2.36 -28.57 42.21
C GLU A 228 -2.37 -29.13 43.65
N SER A 229 -2.65 -30.42 43.84
CA SER A 229 -2.62 -31.08 45.14
C SER A 229 -1.74 -32.33 45.15
N PHE A 230 -0.58 -32.30 44.50
CA PHE A 230 0.47 -33.27 44.84
C PHE A 230 1.05 -32.87 46.20
N ASP A 231 0.62 -33.59 47.23
CA ASP A 231 0.85 -33.31 48.64
C ASP A 231 2.34 -33.27 49.00
N ILE A 232 2.85 -32.05 49.12
CA ILE A 232 4.19 -31.68 49.60
C ILE A 232 4.14 -31.36 51.11
N ASP A 233 3.25 -31.98 51.91
CA ASP A 233 3.24 -31.85 53.38
C ASP A 233 4.53 -32.36 54.07
N LYS A 234 5.61 -32.62 53.32
CA LYS A 234 6.92 -33.02 53.85
C LYS A 234 8.10 -32.10 53.53
N HIS A 235 7.95 -31.01 52.78
CA HIS A 235 9.10 -30.13 52.51
C HIS A 235 8.82 -28.65 52.78
N HIS A 236 9.36 -28.17 53.90
CA HIS A 236 9.47 -26.75 54.22
C HIS A 236 10.59 -26.10 53.39
N GLY A 237 10.21 -25.28 52.42
CA GLY A 237 11.08 -24.32 51.74
C GLY A 237 10.24 -23.15 51.22
N PRO A 238 10.78 -21.93 51.12
CA PRO A 238 10.04 -20.80 50.55
C PRO A 238 9.71 -21.11 49.09
N TRP A 239 8.44 -21.38 48.82
CA TRP A 239 7.91 -21.54 47.48
C TRP A 239 8.25 -20.29 46.66
N ARG A 240 9.02 -20.46 45.56
CA ARG A 240 9.13 -19.37 44.59
C ARG A 240 7.78 -19.19 43.91
N PRO A 241 7.38 -17.95 43.57
CA PRO A 241 6.09 -17.69 42.94
C PRO A 241 5.90 -18.57 41.71
N SER A 242 4.67 -19.05 41.50
CA SER A 242 4.23 -19.66 40.25
C SER A 242 4.74 -18.81 39.09
N LEU A 243 5.39 -19.46 38.12
CA LEU A 243 5.66 -18.84 36.84
C LEU A 243 4.29 -18.53 36.26
N ASP A 244 3.81 -17.30 36.42
CA ASP A 244 2.73 -16.77 35.61
C ASP A 244 3.26 -16.91 34.20
N ILE A 245 2.84 -17.97 33.50
CA ILE A 245 3.12 -18.16 32.08
C ILE A 245 2.33 -17.05 31.41
N ASP A 246 2.92 -15.86 31.37
CA ASP A 246 2.44 -14.77 30.55
C ASP A 246 2.48 -15.29 29.11
N ASP A 247 1.46 -14.96 28.30
CA ASP A 247 1.34 -15.41 26.90
C ASP A 247 2.56 -15.01 26.05
N ASN A 248 3.44 -14.17 26.60
CA ASN A 248 4.68 -13.67 26.00
C ASN A 248 5.95 -14.39 26.49
N THR A 249 5.84 -15.44 27.32
CA THR A 249 6.99 -16.19 27.84
C THR A 249 7.55 -17.13 26.78
N LEU A 250 8.73 -16.81 26.23
CA LEU A 250 9.37 -17.63 25.20
C LEU A 250 10.09 -18.84 25.83
N LEU A 251 9.61 -20.05 25.55
CA LEU A 251 10.34 -21.27 25.89
C LEU A 251 11.45 -21.54 24.86
N ARG A 252 12.56 -22.09 25.33
CA ARG A 252 13.69 -22.48 24.47
C ARG A 252 13.28 -23.50 23.41
N VAL A 253 12.39 -24.43 23.75
CA VAL A 253 11.89 -25.45 22.81
C VAL A 253 11.09 -24.81 21.68
N ASP A 254 10.28 -23.78 21.98
CA ASP A 254 9.51 -23.06 20.97
C ASP A 254 10.43 -22.25 20.06
N PHE A 255 11.44 -21.58 20.62
CA PHE A 255 12.47 -20.90 19.83
C PHE A 255 13.19 -21.86 18.87
N VAL A 256 13.68 -23.00 19.38
CA VAL A 256 14.42 -23.97 18.55
C VAL A 256 13.51 -24.52 17.44
N ARG A 257 12.26 -24.87 17.75
CA ARG A 257 11.31 -25.40 16.75
C ARG A 257 11.02 -24.37 15.66
N GLU A 258 10.62 -23.15 16.03
CA GLU A 258 10.24 -22.12 15.06
C GLU A 258 11.42 -21.68 14.19
N VAL A 259 12.62 -21.56 14.76
CA VAL A 259 13.82 -21.17 14.01
C VAL A 259 14.31 -22.30 13.10
N ASP A 260 14.20 -23.56 13.50
CA ASP A 260 14.54 -24.72 12.66
C ASP A 260 13.56 -24.86 11.48
N GLU A 261 12.26 -24.66 11.71
CA GLU A 261 11.24 -24.60 10.66
C GLU A 261 11.54 -23.50 9.63
N LEU A 262 11.89 -22.29 10.09
CA LEU A 262 12.31 -21.18 9.22
C LEU A 262 13.56 -21.52 8.40
N LEU A 263 14.58 -22.13 9.03
CA LEU A 263 15.80 -22.55 8.32
C LEU A 263 15.50 -23.58 7.24
N GLN A 264 14.54 -24.48 7.48
CA GLN A 264 14.14 -25.47 6.50
C GLN A 264 13.44 -24.83 5.29
N GLU A 265 12.56 -23.85 5.52
CA GLU A 265 11.90 -23.07 4.46
C GLU A 265 12.92 -22.30 3.61
N VAL A 266 13.82 -21.53 4.25
CA VAL A 266 14.84 -20.72 3.55
C VAL A 266 15.78 -21.57 2.70
N ARG A 267 16.11 -22.78 3.14
CA ARG A 267 16.93 -23.73 2.36
C ARG A 267 16.16 -24.30 1.17
N SER A 268 14.87 -24.60 1.32
CA SER A 268 14.06 -25.13 0.22
C SER A 268 13.93 -24.15 -0.95
N GLU A 269 13.77 -22.85 -0.67
CA GLU A 269 13.77 -21.80 -1.70
C GLU A 269 15.13 -21.66 -2.40
N GLN A 270 16.22 -21.93 -1.67
CA GLN A 270 17.58 -21.86 -2.23
C GLN A 270 17.81 -22.93 -3.31
N ASP A 271 17.34 -24.15 -3.08
CA ASP A 271 17.49 -25.27 -4.01
C ASP A 271 16.70 -25.04 -5.33
N GLU A 272 15.65 -24.21 -5.29
CA GLU A 272 14.87 -23.84 -6.48
C GLU A 272 15.59 -22.78 -7.34
N GLU A 273 16.20 -21.76 -6.72
CA GLU A 273 16.89 -20.64 -7.40
C GLU A 273 18.25 -21.02 -8.02
N GLU A 274 18.92 -22.06 -7.52
CA GLU A 274 20.26 -22.46 -8.00
C GLU A 274 20.28 -23.10 -9.41
N ASN A 275 19.12 -23.36 -10.03
CA ASN A 275 19.03 -24.11 -11.29
C ASN A 275 19.24 -23.29 -12.58
N GLU A 276 19.39 -21.96 -12.50
CA GLU A 276 19.54 -21.09 -13.69
C GLU A 276 20.95 -20.48 -13.75
N GLN A 277 21.88 -21.24 -14.32
CA GLN A 277 23.28 -20.84 -14.42
C GLN A 277 23.56 -20.07 -15.72
N GLU A 278 23.32 -18.76 -15.70
CA GLU A 278 23.69 -17.86 -16.79
C GLU A 278 24.88 -16.97 -16.39
N PHE A 279 25.76 -16.63 -17.33
CA PHE A 279 27.01 -15.88 -17.07
C PHE A 279 26.86 -14.38 -17.40
N ASP A 280 25.80 -13.74 -16.91
CA ASP A 280 25.57 -12.31 -17.11
C ASP A 280 26.00 -11.45 -15.89
N ALA A 281 26.08 -10.12 -16.04
CA ALA A 281 26.31 -9.20 -14.94
C ALA A 281 25.30 -9.39 -13.79
N GLU A 282 24.07 -9.77 -14.12
CA GLU A 282 23.01 -10.14 -13.18
C GLU A 282 23.39 -11.38 -12.35
N SER A 283 24.14 -12.31 -12.92
CA SER A 283 24.63 -13.52 -12.23
C SER A 283 25.67 -13.22 -11.15
N VAL A 284 26.51 -12.20 -11.35
CA VAL A 284 27.47 -11.76 -10.31
C VAL A 284 26.73 -11.15 -9.12
N VAL A 285 25.68 -10.37 -9.38
CA VAL A 285 24.81 -9.80 -8.35
C VAL A 285 24.08 -10.90 -7.60
N ASN A 286 23.48 -11.86 -8.31
CA ASN A 286 22.77 -12.98 -7.70
C ASN A 286 23.72 -13.85 -6.87
N ARG A 287 24.95 -14.10 -7.34
CA ARG A 287 25.96 -14.83 -6.55
C ARG A 287 26.35 -14.08 -5.27
N LEU A 288 26.49 -12.76 -5.32
CA LEU A 288 26.82 -11.97 -4.13
C LEU A 288 25.67 -11.98 -3.12
N LYS A 289 24.43 -11.81 -3.59
CA LYS A 289 23.22 -11.98 -2.76
C LYS A 289 23.15 -13.37 -2.13
N GLN A 290 23.48 -14.41 -2.90
CA GLN A 290 23.52 -15.79 -2.40
C GLN A 290 24.57 -15.97 -1.31
N GLN A 291 25.75 -15.33 -1.46
CA GLN A 291 26.78 -15.38 -0.43
C GLN A 291 26.34 -14.69 0.87
N GLU A 292 25.67 -13.54 0.77
CA GLU A 292 25.09 -12.86 1.94
C GLU A 292 24.01 -13.74 2.59
N LYS A 293 23.09 -14.32 1.81
CA LYS A 293 22.07 -15.26 2.29
C LYS A 293 22.70 -16.46 3.01
N GLN A 294 23.72 -17.08 2.42
CA GLN A 294 24.45 -18.20 3.04
C GLN A 294 25.16 -17.79 4.33
N GLN A 295 25.70 -16.57 4.42
CA GLN A 295 26.30 -16.06 5.63
C GLN A 295 25.26 -15.92 6.74
N THR A 296 24.08 -15.37 6.43
CA THR A 296 22.97 -15.27 7.39
C THR A 296 22.49 -16.64 7.83
N ILE A 297 22.35 -17.62 6.92
CA ILE A 297 21.99 -19.00 7.27
C ILE A 297 22.97 -19.58 8.31
N ARG A 298 24.28 -19.42 8.09
CA ARG A 298 25.30 -19.90 9.04
C ARG A 298 25.22 -19.20 10.41
N GLN A 299 24.85 -17.92 10.43
CA GLN A 299 24.64 -17.19 11.67
C GLN A 299 23.46 -17.77 12.44
N VAL A 300 22.34 -18.02 11.75
CA VAL A 300 21.13 -18.60 12.37
C VAL A 300 21.39 -20.03 12.86
N GLU A 301 22.11 -20.85 12.10
CA GLU A 301 22.55 -22.19 12.53
C GLU A 301 23.38 -22.14 13.82
N ALA A 302 24.34 -21.21 13.90
CA ALA A 302 25.16 -21.05 15.09
C ALA A 302 24.34 -20.60 16.32
N LEU A 303 23.32 -19.77 16.11
CA LEU A 303 22.37 -19.39 17.17
C LEU A 303 21.51 -20.59 17.61
N LEU A 304 21.08 -21.43 16.68
CA LEU A 304 20.32 -22.65 16.98
C LEU A 304 21.17 -23.65 17.79
N ASP A 305 22.40 -23.91 17.36
CA ASP A 305 23.36 -24.76 18.07
C ASP A 305 23.66 -24.22 19.48
N LEU A 306 23.75 -22.89 19.61
CA LEU A 306 23.94 -22.23 20.90
C LEU A 306 22.72 -22.41 21.82
N ALA A 307 21.49 -22.29 21.29
CA ALA A 307 20.27 -22.49 22.05
C ALA A 307 20.13 -23.96 22.52
N ILE A 308 20.48 -24.93 21.67
CA ILE A 308 20.47 -26.36 22.00
C ILE A 308 21.51 -26.67 23.08
N SER A 309 22.73 -26.13 22.94
CA SER A 309 23.86 -26.37 23.85
C SER A 309 23.88 -25.50 25.09
N LEU A 310 22.87 -24.64 25.26
CA LEU A 310 22.78 -23.69 26.37
C LEU A 310 22.79 -24.41 27.72
N LYS A 311 23.67 -23.97 28.62
CA LYS A 311 23.80 -24.46 29.99
C LYS A 311 23.74 -23.28 30.96
N TRP A 312 23.00 -23.48 32.05
CA TRP A 312 22.71 -22.50 33.10
C TRP A 312 23.78 -22.43 34.19
#